data_AF-A0A662BDJ6-F1
#
_entry.id   AF-A0A662BDJ6-F1
#
_cell.length_a   1.000
_cell.length_b   1.000
_cell.length_c   1.000
_cell.angle_alpha   90.00
_cell.angle_beta   90.00
_cell.angle_gamma   90.00
#
_symmetry.space_group_name_H-M   'P 1'
#
loop_
_entity.id
_entity.type
_entity.pdbx_description
1 polymer ?
#
loop_
_entity_poly.entity_id
_entity_poly.type
_entity_poly.pdbx_seq_one_letter_code
_entity_poly.pdbx_strand_id
1 'polypeptide(L)'
;MPKLKKDLSLFGLIMIVIGSVIGSGIFLTPSQIAGHLSTPASIMLVWCFGGFIALTGALTYGELGGMFPKTGGVYVYLKEAYGDFIAFMYGWAYFTVIMSGT
;
A
#
# COMPACT_ATOMS: atom_id res chain seq x y z
N MET A 1 10.08 -18.36 21.98
CA MET A 1 9.58 -18.27 20.59
C MET A 1 10.73 -18.55 19.65
N PRO A 2 10.62 -19.47 18.68
CA PRO A 2 11.67 -19.68 17.69
C PRO A 2 11.91 -18.39 16.90
N LYS A 3 13.18 -18.02 16.71
CA LYS A 3 13.59 -16.84 15.95
C LYS A 3 13.49 -17.19 14.46
N LEU A 4 12.64 -16.48 13.71
CA LEU A 4 12.51 -16.67 12.27
C LEU A 4 13.87 -16.44 11.58
N LYS A 5 14.23 -17.28 10.61
CA LYS A 5 15.41 -17.07 9.78
C LYS A 5 15.15 -15.90 8.83
N LYS A 6 16.11 -14.98 8.72
CA LYS A 6 16.04 -13.80 7.85
C LYS A 6 16.54 -14.15 6.44
N ASP A 7 15.80 -15.01 5.74
CA ASP A 7 16.22 -15.54 4.42
C ASP A 7 15.55 -14.82 3.22
N LEU A 8 14.76 -13.78 3.48
CA LEU A 8 14.11 -12.98 2.43
C LEU A 8 15.13 -12.10 1.70
N SER A 9 15.34 -12.40 0.42
CA SER A 9 16.15 -11.58 -0.48
C SER A 9 15.39 -10.33 -0.95
N LEU A 10 16.13 -9.31 -1.40
CA LEU A 10 15.54 -8.09 -1.97
C LEU A 10 14.58 -8.40 -3.12
N PHE A 11 14.99 -9.32 -4.01
CA PHE A 11 14.15 -9.75 -5.12
C PHE A 11 12.86 -10.42 -4.64
N GLY A 12 12.96 -11.30 -3.63
CA GLY A 12 11.79 -11.93 -3.02
C GLY A 12 10.82 -10.90 -2.42
N LEU A 13 11.35 -9.91 -1.71
CA LEU A 13 10.54 -8.81 -1.16
C LEU A 13 9.85 -8.00 -2.26
N ILE A 14 10.55 -7.64 -3.33
CA ILE A 14 9.97 -6.92 -4.48
C ILE A 14 8.83 -7.73 -5.10
N MET A 15 9.03 -9.03 -5.31
CA MET A 15 8.00 -9.90 -5.89
C MET A 15 6.76 -10.03 -5.00
N ILE A 16 6.95 -10.10 -3.67
CA ILE A 16 5.83 -10.10 -2.71
C ILE A 16 5.03 -8.80 -2.82
N VAL A 17 5.70 -7.65 -2.92
CA VAL A 17 5.03 -6.35 -3.06
C VAL A 17 4.29 -6.24 -4.39
N ILE A 18 4.89 -6.69 -5.50
CA ILE A 18 4.22 -6.69 -6.81
C ILE A 18 2.96 -7.57 -6.76
N GLY A 19 3.07 -8.77 -6.17
CA GLY A 19 1.95 -9.69 -6.04
C GLY A 19 0.83 -9.21 -5.11
N SER A 20 1.15 -8.38 -4.11
CA SER A 20 0.13 -7.80 -3.22
C SER A 20 -0.56 -6.57 -3.80
N VAL A 21 0.10 -5.84 -4.72
CA VAL A 21 -0.47 -4.64 -5.37
C VAL A 21 -1.37 -4.99 -6.54
N ILE A 22 -1.02 -6.00 -7.35
CA ILE A 22 -1.82 -6.41 -8.51
C ILE A 22 -3.03 -7.23 -8.04
N GLY A 23 -4.19 -6.58 -7.99
CA GLY A 23 -5.48 -7.21 -7.65
C GLY A 23 -6.55 -7.08 -8.74
N SER A 24 -7.79 -7.39 -8.39
CA SER A 24 -8.95 -7.32 -9.31
C SER A 24 -9.24 -5.91 -9.86
N GLY A 25 -8.75 -4.87 -9.17
CA GLY A 25 -8.93 -3.47 -9.58
C GLY A 25 -8.43 -3.16 -10.99
N ILE A 26 -7.43 -3.89 -11.51
CA ILE A 26 -6.93 -3.67 -12.88
C ILE A 26 -7.99 -3.93 -13.96
N PHE A 27 -9.00 -4.76 -13.67
CA PHE A 27 -10.08 -5.05 -14.61
C PHE A 27 -11.23 -4.04 -14.52
N LEU A 28 -11.42 -3.40 -13.36
CA LEU A 28 -12.52 -2.48 -13.09
C LEU A 28 -12.14 -1.03 -13.38
N THR A 29 -10.98 -0.60 -12.88
CA THR A 29 -10.54 0.80 -12.92
C THR A 29 -10.42 1.36 -14.35
N PRO A 30 -9.82 0.66 -15.34
CA PRO A 30 -9.76 1.18 -16.71
C PRO A 30 -11.14 1.39 -17.34
N SER A 31 -12.09 0.48 -17.06
CA SER A 31 -13.46 0.60 -17.57
C SER A 31 -14.17 1.83 -16.97
N GLN A 32 -13.99 2.08 -15.67
CA GLN A 32 -14.52 3.27 -15.02
C GLN A 32 -13.93 4.56 -15.60
N ILE A 33 -12.60 4.61 -15.79
CA ILE A 33 -11.91 5.77 -16.37
C ILE A 33 -12.39 6.02 -17.82
N ALA A 34 -12.53 4.96 -18.62
CA ALA A 34 -13.04 5.06 -19.99
C ALA A 34 -14.50 5.54 -20.05
N GLY A 35 -15.30 5.31 -19.00
CA GLY A 35 -16.66 5.87 -18.89
C GLY A 35 -16.68 7.39 -18.72
N HIS A 36 -15.58 8.00 -18.26
CA HIS A 36 -15.46 9.44 -18.04
C HIS A 36 -14.58 10.16 -19.06
N LEU A 37 -13.77 9.43 -19.82
CA LEU A 37 -12.79 9.98 -20.76
C LEU A 37 -12.95 9.42 -22.16
N SER A 38 -12.98 10.32 -23.15
CA SER A 38 -13.30 9.96 -24.53
C SER A 38 -12.11 9.48 -25.37
N THR A 39 -10.86 9.66 -24.90
CA THR A 39 -9.66 9.35 -25.71
C THR A 39 -8.68 8.42 -24.99
N PRO A 40 -8.08 7.44 -25.69
CA PRO A 40 -7.07 6.56 -25.10
C PRO A 40 -5.88 7.29 -24.48
N ALA A 41 -5.45 8.40 -25.11
CA ALA A 41 -4.35 9.22 -24.60
C ALA A 41 -4.67 9.82 -23.22
N SER A 42 -5.89 10.33 -23.01
CA SER A 42 -6.31 10.87 -21.72
C SER A 42 -6.38 9.81 -20.62
N ILE A 43 -6.81 8.58 -20.96
CA ILE A 43 -6.84 7.45 -20.02
C ILE A 43 -5.42 7.10 -19.56
N MET A 44 -4.48 7.02 -20.50
CA MET A 44 -3.07 6.75 -20.19
C MET A 44 -2.43 7.85 -19.34
N LEU A 45 -2.76 9.12 -19.59
CA LEU A 45 -2.29 10.23 -18.77
C LEU A 45 -2.77 10.13 -17.32
N VAL A 46 -4.04 9.79 -17.09
CA VAL A 46 -4.57 9.58 -15.73
C VAL A 46 -3.88 8.42 -15.04
N TRP A 47 -3.60 7.32 -15.75
CA TRP A 47 -2.83 6.20 -15.21
C TRP A 47 -1.40 6.60 -14.84
N CYS A 48 -0.71 7.33 -15.70
CA CYS A 48 0.64 7.83 -15.40
C CYS A 48 0.63 8.77 -14.19
N PHE A 49 -0.34 9.67 -14.10
CA PHE A 49 -0.47 10.59 -12.98
C PHE A 49 -0.80 9.86 -11.67
N GLY A 50 -1.72 8.89 -11.70
CA GLY A 50 -2.02 8.02 -10.57
C GLY A 50 -0.80 7.21 -10.13
N GLY A 51 -0.03 6.68 -11.08
CA GLY A 51 1.23 5.98 -10.81
C GLY A 51 2.28 6.88 -10.16
N PHE A 52 2.37 8.15 -10.59
CA PHE A 52 3.26 9.13 -9.96
C PHE A 52 2.86 9.42 -8.51
N ILE A 53 1.56 9.59 -8.22
CA ILE A 53 1.06 9.75 -6.83
C ILE A 53 1.34 8.48 -6.01
N ALA A 54 1.14 7.29 -6.57
CA ALA A 54 1.44 6.05 -5.87
C ALA A 54 2.94 5.92 -5.55
N LEU A 55 3.81 6.35 -6.47
CA LEU A 55 5.26 6.35 -6.28
C LEU A 55 5.69 7.26 -5.13
N THR A 56 5.12 8.47 -5.02
CA THR A 56 5.46 9.37 -3.89
C THR A 56 5.08 8.73 -2.55
N GLY A 57 3.89 8.11 -2.46
CA GLY A 57 3.49 7.36 -1.28
C GLY A 57 4.41 6.17 -0.97
N ALA A 58 4.83 5.42 -1.99
CA ALA A 58 5.75 4.30 -1.83
C ALA A 58 7.12 4.74 -1.28
N LEU A 59 7.64 5.89 -1.74
CA LEU A 59 8.89 6.46 -1.25
C LEU A 59 8.75 6.90 0.22
N THR A 60 7.65 7.56 0.60
CA THR A 60 7.37 7.93 1.99
C THR A 60 7.32 6.70 2.90
N TYR A 61 6.65 5.63 2.48
CA TYR A 61 6.62 4.38 3.25
C TYR A 61 7.99 3.68 3.29
N GLY A 62 8.80 3.81 2.24
CA GLY A 62 10.17 3.32 2.22
C GLY A 62 11.06 4.02 3.24
N GLU A 63 10.97 5.35 3.34
CA GLU A 63 11.69 6.15 4.33
C GLU A 63 11.25 5.80 5.76
N LEU A 64 9.94 5.75 6.01
CA LEU A 64 9.40 5.34 7.31
C LEU A 64 9.79 3.92 7.70
N GLY A 65 9.82 2.98 6.74
CA GLY A 65 10.25 1.61 6.96
C GLY A 65 11.73 1.49 7.29
N GLY A 66 12.57 2.37 6.73
CA GLY A 66 13.98 2.50 7.11
C GLY A 66 14.17 3.11 8.50
N MET A 67 13.36 4.12 8.86
CA MET A 67 13.44 4.81 10.15
C MET A 67 12.90 3.96 11.32
N PHE A 68 11.87 3.15 11.09
CA PHE A 68 11.26 2.29 12.09
C PHE A 68 11.35 0.81 11.69
N PRO A 69 12.51 0.15 11.88
CA PRO A 69 12.72 -1.25 11.51
C PRO A 69 12.09 -2.23 12.53
N LYS A 70 10.85 -1.95 12.94
CA LYS A 70 10.04 -2.77 13.85
C LYS A 70 8.94 -3.47 13.03
N THR A 71 8.57 -4.67 13.44
CA THR A 71 7.43 -5.37 12.83
C THR A 71 6.12 -4.66 13.20
N GLY A 72 5.29 -4.31 12.22
CA GLY A 72 3.94 -3.75 12.43
C GLY A 72 3.52 -2.64 11.45
N GLY A 73 4.42 -2.17 10.57
CA GLY A 73 4.07 -1.28 9.46
C GLY A 73 3.40 0.02 9.90
N VAL A 74 2.31 0.42 9.22
CA VAL A 74 1.59 1.69 9.47
C VAL A 74 1.14 1.85 10.92
N TYR A 75 0.76 0.75 11.58
CA TYR A 75 0.39 0.79 12.99
C TYR A 75 1.52 1.34 13.88
N VAL A 76 2.76 0.92 13.62
CA VAL A 76 3.93 1.40 14.38
C VAL A 76 4.18 2.88 14.11
N TYR A 77 4.01 3.33 12.87
CA TYR A 77 4.22 4.74 12.51
C TYR A 77 3.20 5.63 13.22
N LEU A 78 1.93 5.22 13.24
CA LEU A 78 0.88 5.95 13.95
C LEU A 78 1.06 5.92 15.47
N LYS A 79 1.50 4.79 16.01
CA LYS A 79 1.79 4.66 17.44
C LYS A 79 2.90 5.62 17.87
N GLU A 80 3.98 5.71 17.09
CA GLU A 80 5.09 6.60 17.40
C GLU A 80 4.71 8.08 17.23
N ALA A 81 3.91 8.42 16.22
CA ALA A 81 3.51 9.81 15.95
C ALA A 81 2.39 10.34 16.86
N TYR A 82 1.41 9.49 17.21
CA TYR A 82 0.15 9.92 17.84
C TYR A 82 -0.23 9.12 19.10
N GLY A 83 0.57 8.13 19.49
CA GLY A 83 0.35 7.31 20.68
C GLY A 83 -0.61 6.13 20.49
N ASP A 84 -0.82 5.41 21.59
CA ASP A 84 -1.46 4.09 21.59
C ASP A 84 -2.94 4.11 21.18
N PHE A 85 -3.68 5.16 21.56
CA PHE A 85 -5.11 5.26 21.28
C PHE A 85 -5.39 5.35 19.78
N ILE A 86 -4.66 6.22 19.07
CA ILE A 86 -4.83 6.40 17.61
C ILE A 86 -4.38 5.16 16.85
N ALA A 87 -3.28 4.52 17.27
CA ALA A 87 -2.84 3.27 16.68
C ALA A 87 -3.88 2.15 16.87
N PHE A 88 -4.47 2.05 18.07
CA PHE A 88 -5.53 1.09 18.36
C PHE A 88 -6.77 1.32 17.48
N MET A 89 -7.22 2.57 17.35
CA MET A 89 -8.33 2.91 16.45
C MET A 89 -8.02 2.56 15.00
N TYR A 90 -6.79 2.80 14.52
CA TYR A 90 -6.37 2.38 13.20
C TYR A 90 -6.44 0.85 13.04
N GLY A 91 -6.01 0.09 14.05
CA GLY A 91 -6.15 -1.37 14.05
C GLY A 91 -7.60 -1.83 13.86
N TRP A 92 -8.53 -1.21 14.58
CA TRP A 92 -9.96 -1.48 14.40
C TRP A 92 -10.47 -1.07 13.03
N ALA A 93 -10.15 0.14 12.56
CA ALA A 93 -10.56 0.59 11.22
C ALA A 93 -9.98 -0.31 10.11
N TYR A 94 -8.74 -0.76 10.28
CA TYR A 94 -8.09 -1.68 9.36
C TYR A 94 -8.84 -3.01 9.28
N PHE A 95 -9.22 -3.56 10.43
CA PHE A 95 -9.98 -4.81 10.51
C PHE A 95 -11.42 -4.67 9.99
N THR A 96 -12.14 -3.61 10.38
CA THR A 96 -13.60 -3.49 10.15
C THR A 96 -14.00 -2.73 8.89
N VAL A 97 -13.10 -1.95 8.27
CA VAL A 97 -13.41 -1.13 7.09
C VAL A 97 -12.46 -1.41 5.94
N ILE A 98 -11.16 -1.47 6.21
CA ILE A 98 -10.15 -1.56 5.15
C ILE A 98 -10.03 -3.00 4.62
N MET A 99 -10.01 -4.00 5.52
CA MET A 99 -9.96 -5.42 5.17
C MET A 99 -11.33 -6.12 5.24
N SER A 100 -12.41 -5.42 5.55
CA SER A 100 -13.73 -6.05 5.79
C SER A 100 -14.47 -6.51 4.52
N GLY A 101 -13.79 -6.60 3.38
CA GLY A 101 -14.43 -6.70 2.07
C GLY A 101 -13.66 -7.51 1.02
N THR A 102 -12.87 -8.50 1.44
CA THR A 102 -12.58 -9.69 0.60
C THR A 102 -13.44 -10.84 1.05
#